data_AF-A0A9W4XAB0-F1
#
_entry.id   AF-A0A9W4XAB0-F1
#
_cell.length_a   1.000
_cell.length_b   1.000
_cell.length_c   1.000
_cell.angle_alpha   90.00
_cell.angle_beta   90.00
_cell.angle_gamma   90.00
#
_symmetry.space_group_name_H-M   'P 1'
#
loop_
_entity.id
_entity.type
_entity.pdbx_description
1 polymer ?
#
loop_
_entity_poly.entity_id
_entity_poly.type
_entity_poly.pdbx_seq_one_letter_code
_entity_poly.pdbx_strand_id
1 'polypeptide(L)'
;MCISLYLKSVFKKLDFYLSNKQITSLLYLQDQDHHRLADVVFLQTNNQQVIGMFIDGVNPFFTSYLPDQRDDFNLFATYEKLSIQSVPYIFCIEKVYSFHHRLYHEHLAIYVSNKQEKQSILILFLQDECYIKTDISYEQCKEIILQNIKHTSKDELCCYHRDIVSNDWIEITD
;
A
#
# COMPACT_ATOMS: atom_id res chain seq x y z
N MET A 1 17.05 13.28 12.89
CA MET A 1 15.78 13.12 13.61
C MET A 1 15.68 11.67 14.08
N CYS A 2 15.22 11.38 15.30
CA CYS A 2 15.10 9.99 15.76
C CYS A 2 13.79 9.40 15.21
N ILE A 3 13.86 8.39 14.35
CA ILE A 3 12.67 7.71 13.80
C ILE A 3 11.86 7.13 14.97
N SER A 4 10.56 7.45 15.03
CA SER A 4 9.67 6.98 16.09
C SER A 4 9.58 5.45 16.10
N LEU A 5 9.28 4.86 17.27
CA LEU A 5 9.08 3.40 17.39
C LEU A 5 7.95 2.92 16.46
N TYR A 6 6.95 3.76 16.25
CA TYR A 6 5.87 3.51 15.31
C TYR A 6 6.39 3.36 13.87
N LEU A 7 7.14 4.34 13.36
CA LEU A 7 7.67 4.29 11.99
C LEU A 7 8.61 3.08 11.80
N LYS A 8 9.42 2.73 12.81
CA LYS A 8 10.24 1.51 12.78
C LYS A 8 9.39 0.24 12.63
N SER A 9 8.22 0.20 13.27
CA SER A 9 7.27 -0.92 13.14
C SER A 9 6.67 -0.98 11.74
N VAL A 10 6.30 0.16 11.17
CA VAL A 10 5.79 0.25 9.79
C VAL A 10 6.85 -0.23 8.80
N PHE A 11 8.08 0.26 8.89
CA PHE A 11 9.17 -0.14 8.00
C PHE A 11 9.43 -1.65 8.06
N LYS A 12 9.47 -2.25 9.26
CA LYS A 12 9.59 -3.72 9.38
C LYS A 12 8.45 -4.48 8.70
N LYS A 13 7.21 -3.97 8.78
CA LYS A 13 6.07 -4.57 8.08
C LYS A 13 6.23 -4.44 6.57
N LEU A 14 6.55 -3.26 6.07
CA LEU A 14 6.79 -3.03 4.64
C LEU A 14 7.93 -3.90 4.12
N ASP A 15 9.01 -4.02 4.89
CA ASP A 15 10.12 -4.89 4.56
C ASP A 15 9.69 -6.35 4.48
N PHE A 16 8.91 -6.83 5.44
CA PHE A 16 8.40 -8.21 5.43
C PHE A 16 7.50 -8.49 4.23
N TYR A 17 6.58 -7.58 3.91
CA TYR A 17 5.59 -7.79 2.86
C TYR A 17 6.12 -7.53 1.46
N LEU A 18 6.91 -6.47 1.24
CA LEU A 18 7.24 -5.96 -0.09
C LEU A 18 8.67 -6.30 -0.55
N SER A 19 9.58 -6.66 0.37
CA SER A 19 10.98 -6.93 -0.01
C SER A 19 11.11 -8.12 -0.95
N ASN A 20 11.84 -7.92 -2.06
CA ASN A 20 12.14 -8.92 -3.09
C ASN A 20 10.90 -9.65 -3.63
N LYS A 21 9.77 -8.96 -3.74
CA LYS A 21 8.55 -9.51 -4.31
C LYS A 21 8.38 -9.12 -5.77
N GLN A 22 7.95 -10.09 -6.57
CA GLN A 22 7.39 -9.84 -7.88
C GLN A 22 5.87 -9.86 -7.77
N ILE A 23 5.24 -8.75 -8.11
CA ILE A 23 3.78 -8.67 -8.23
C ILE A 23 3.40 -9.26 -9.58
N THR A 24 2.29 -9.98 -9.61
CA THR A 24 1.73 -10.64 -10.80
C THR A 24 0.34 -10.14 -11.13
N SER A 25 -0.44 -9.76 -10.12
CA SER A 25 -1.80 -9.24 -10.28
C SER A 25 -2.19 -8.32 -9.12
N LEU A 26 -3.08 -7.38 -9.40
CA LEU A 26 -3.92 -6.71 -8.41
C LEU A 26 -5.19 -7.53 -8.23
N LEU A 27 -5.58 -7.82 -7.00
CA LEU A 27 -6.83 -8.53 -6.70
C LEU A 27 -7.77 -7.59 -5.94
N TYR A 28 -8.98 -7.48 -6.46
CA TYR A 28 -10.07 -6.72 -5.86
C TYR A 28 -11.13 -7.67 -5.34
N LEU A 29 -11.63 -7.41 -4.13
CA LEU A 29 -12.77 -8.15 -3.61
C LEU A 29 -14.06 -7.50 -4.07
N GLN A 30 -15.05 -8.34 -4.33
CA GLN A 30 -16.42 -7.94 -4.64
C GLN A 30 -17.39 -8.66 -3.71
N ASP A 31 -18.44 -7.95 -3.31
CA ASP A 31 -19.55 -8.52 -2.54
C ASP A 31 -20.46 -9.41 -3.41
N GLN A 32 -21.54 -9.92 -2.82
CA GLN A 32 -22.55 -10.74 -3.51
C GLN A 32 -23.26 -10.03 -4.66
N ASP A 33 -23.28 -8.70 -4.67
CA ASP A 33 -23.92 -7.85 -5.67
C ASP A 33 -22.91 -7.33 -6.72
N HIS A 34 -21.68 -7.88 -6.70
CA HIS A 34 -20.55 -7.50 -7.55
C HIS A 34 -20.02 -6.07 -7.34
N HIS A 35 -20.37 -5.43 -6.22
CA HIS A 35 -19.76 -4.16 -5.86
C HIS A 35 -18.35 -4.41 -5.34
N ARG A 36 -17.39 -3.66 -5.87
CA ARG A 36 -16.01 -3.70 -5.39
C ARG A 36 -15.94 -3.11 -3.99
N LEU A 37 -15.28 -3.81 -3.08
CA LEU A 37 -14.89 -3.28 -1.78
C LEU A 37 -13.77 -2.25 -1.99
N ALA A 38 -14.01 -1.01 -1.59
CA ALA A 38 -13.10 0.11 -1.83
C ALA A 38 -11.96 0.16 -0.80
N ASP A 39 -12.22 -0.31 0.42
CA ASP A 39 -11.36 -0.31 1.60
C ASP A 39 -10.28 -1.40 1.61
N VAL A 40 -10.34 -2.34 0.67
CA VAL A 40 -9.43 -3.50 0.62
C VAL A 40 -8.81 -3.70 -0.76
N VAL A 41 -7.52 -4.04 -0.77
CA VAL A 41 -6.82 -4.50 -1.97
C VAL A 41 -5.82 -5.58 -1.63
N PHE A 42 -5.62 -6.52 -2.55
CA PHE A 42 -4.54 -7.49 -2.47
C PHE A 42 -3.59 -7.36 -3.65
N LEU A 43 -2.29 -7.56 -3.39
CA LEU A 43 -1.28 -7.78 -4.42
C LEU A 43 -0.95 -9.26 -4.46
N GLN A 44 -1.12 -9.91 -5.60
CA GLN A 44 -0.69 -11.29 -5.79
C GLN A 44 0.76 -11.35 -6.21
N THR A 45 1.55 -12.18 -5.54
CA THR A 45 2.96 -12.41 -5.87
C THR A 45 3.15 -13.67 -6.72
N ASN A 46 4.30 -13.77 -7.38
CA ASN A 46 4.67 -14.92 -8.21
C ASN A 46 4.65 -16.28 -7.50
N ASN A 47 4.77 -16.31 -6.17
CA ASN A 47 4.67 -17.52 -5.35
C ASN A 47 3.22 -17.84 -4.92
N GLN A 48 2.22 -17.24 -5.56
CA GLN A 48 0.80 -17.32 -5.18
C GLN A 48 0.48 -16.81 -3.76
N GLN A 49 1.45 -16.20 -3.07
CA GLN A 49 1.21 -15.47 -1.83
C GLN A 49 0.54 -14.13 -2.13
N VAL A 50 -0.26 -13.63 -1.20
CA VAL A 50 -0.88 -12.31 -1.31
C VAL A 50 -0.32 -11.34 -0.28
N ILE A 51 -0.42 -10.06 -0.60
CA ILE A 51 -0.20 -8.96 0.33
C ILE A 51 -1.53 -8.22 0.39
N GLY A 52 -2.35 -8.53 1.38
CA GLY A 52 -3.60 -7.85 1.63
C GLY A 52 -3.39 -6.57 2.41
N MET A 53 -4.05 -5.50 2.00
CA MET A 53 -4.10 -4.22 2.68
C MET A 53 -5.56 -3.83 2.86
N PHE A 54 -5.89 -3.40 4.07
CA PHE A 54 -7.23 -2.99 4.45
C PHE A 54 -7.14 -1.70 5.27
N ILE A 55 -8.04 -0.75 4.99
CA ILE A 55 -8.14 0.49 5.75
C ILE A 55 -9.45 0.51 6.54
N ASP A 56 -9.31 0.66 7.87
CA ASP A 56 -10.41 0.90 8.80
C ASP A 56 -9.94 1.95 9.81
N GLY A 57 -10.09 3.21 9.40
CA GLY A 57 -9.57 4.37 10.12
C GLY A 57 -8.19 4.82 9.62
N VAL A 58 -7.28 5.11 10.55
CA VAL A 58 -6.14 6.00 10.28
C VAL A 58 -4.92 5.29 9.67
N ASN A 59 -4.75 3.99 9.94
CA ASN A 59 -3.57 3.25 9.49
C ASN A 59 -3.96 1.90 8.89
N PRO A 60 -3.35 1.50 7.76
CA PRO A 60 -3.70 0.26 7.09
C PRO A 60 -3.24 -0.97 7.88
N PHE A 61 -4.08 -1.99 7.84
CA PHE A 61 -3.76 -3.35 8.27
C PHE A 61 -3.20 -4.16 7.10
N PHE A 62 -2.34 -5.12 7.43
CA PHE A 62 -1.70 -5.98 6.43
C PHE A 62 -1.93 -7.44 6.78
N THR A 63 -2.14 -8.27 5.75
CA THR A 63 -2.21 -9.72 5.88
C THR A 63 -1.49 -10.43 4.74
N SER A 64 -1.09 -11.68 4.99
CA SER A 64 -0.57 -12.60 3.97
C SER A 64 -1.64 -13.58 3.46
N TYR A 65 -2.88 -13.46 3.93
CA TYR A 65 -3.95 -14.43 3.71
C TYR A 65 -5.10 -13.80 2.95
N LEU A 66 -5.68 -14.56 2.02
CA LEU A 66 -6.99 -14.23 1.48
C LEU A 66 -8.07 -14.53 2.54
N PRO A 67 -9.25 -13.88 2.46
CA PRO A 67 -10.31 -14.07 3.48
C PRO A 67 -10.77 -15.52 3.64
N ASP A 68 -10.78 -16.30 2.55
CA ASP A 68 -11.15 -17.72 2.53
C ASP A 68 -10.12 -18.62 3.23
N GLN A 69 -8.86 -18.18 3.31
CA GLN A 69 -7.81 -18.86 4.05
C GLN A 69 -7.81 -18.48 5.53
N ARG A 70 -7.91 -17.18 5.81
CA ARG A 70 -8.01 -16.61 7.15
C ARG A 70 -8.56 -15.18 7.06
N ASP A 71 -9.71 -14.94 7.67
CA ASP A 71 -10.38 -13.65 7.64
C ASP A 71 -9.80 -12.66 8.68
N ASP A 72 -8.56 -12.23 8.46
CA ASP A 72 -7.86 -11.28 9.34
C ASP A 72 -8.53 -9.90 9.41
N PHE A 73 -9.30 -9.54 8.39
CA PHE A 73 -10.00 -8.27 8.29
C PHE A 73 -11.46 -8.38 8.72
N ASN A 74 -11.91 -9.56 9.14
CA ASN A 74 -13.29 -9.84 9.59
C ASN A 74 -14.35 -9.43 8.55
N LEU A 75 -14.06 -9.61 7.26
CA LEU A 75 -14.95 -9.23 6.17
C LEU A 75 -16.24 -10.05 6.15
N PHE A 76 -16.19 -11.34 6.54
CA PHE A 76 -17.38 -12.20 6.57
C PHE A 76 -18.35 -11.87 7.70
N ALA A 77 -18.00 -10.97 8.63
CA ALA A 77 -18.96 -10.40 9.56
C ALA A 77 -19.92 -9.40 8.88
N THR A 78 -19.50 -8.81 7.76
CA THR A 78 -20.26 -7.79 7.02
C THR A 78 -20.81 -8.34 5.70
N TYR A 79 -20.02 -9.14 4.99
CA TYR A 79 -20.35 -9.63 3.65
C TYR A 79 -20.68 -11.12 3.68
N GLU A 80 -21.83 -11.51 3.11
CA GLU A 80 -22.24 -12.92 3.07
C GLU A 80 -21.37 -13.75 2.13
N LYS A 81 -20.94 -13.15 1.02
CA LYS A 81 -20.08 -13.79 0.02
C LYS A 81 -19.07 -12.79 -0.51
N LEU A 82 -17.87 -13.28 -0.77
CA LEU A 82 -16.80 -12.54 -1.40
C LEU A 82 -16.35 -13.27 -2.64
N SER A 83 -16.10 -12.51 -3.70
CA SER A 83 -15.48 -12.99 -4.93
C SER A 83 -14.26 -12.15 -5.28
N ILE A 84 -13.32 -12.75 -6.01
CA ILE A 84 -12.05 -12.10 -6.36
C ILE A 84 -12.06 -11.74 -7.84
N GLN A 85 -11.88 -10.46 -8.15
CA GLN A 85 -11.54 -9.98 -9.48
C GLN A 85 -10.02 -9.78 -9.59
N SER A 86 -9.38 -10.52 -10.49
CA SER A 86 -7.93 -10.42 -10.72
C SER A 86 -7.62 -9.56 -11.94
N VAL A 87 -6.74 -8.58 -11.79
CA VAL A 87 -6.22 -7.72 -12.86
C VAL A 87 -4.72 -8.00 -13.01
N PRO A 88 -4.27 -8.60 -14.13
CA PRO A 88 -2.86 -8.91 -14.34
C PRO A 88 -1.98 -7.65 -14.34
N TYR A 89 -0.90 -7.68 -13.57
CA TYR A 89 0.06 -6.59 -13.48
C TYR A 89 1.41 -7.11 -12.98
N ILE A 90 2.37 -7.30 -13.90
CA ILE A 90 3.61 -8.03 -13.62
C ILE A 90 4.78 -7.05 -13.52
N PHE A 91 5.38 -6.91 -12.33
CA PHE A 91 6.64 -6.20 -12.15
C PHE A 91 7.37 -6.64 -10.87
N CYS A 92 8.68 -6.42 -10.82
CA CYS A 92 9.47 -6.61 -9.62
C CYS A 92 9.51 -5.30 -8.82
N ILE A 93 9.21 -5.38 -7.52
CA ILE A 93 9.42 -4.26 -6.62
C ILE A 93 10.93 -4.13 -6.40
N GLU A 94 11.46 -2.97 -6.73
CA GLU A 94 12.89 -2.64 -6.53
C GLU A 94 13.06 -1.38 -5.68
N LYS A 95 12.06 -0.50 -5.66
CA LYS A 95 12.00 0.65 -4.77
C LYS A 95 10.67 0.66 -4.02
N VAL A 96 10.74 1.06 -2.75
CA VAL A 96 9.58 1.27 -1.89
C VAL A 96 9.67 2.66 -1.28
N TYR A 97 8.56 3.38 -1.32
CA TYR A 97 8.38 4.69 -0.74
C TYR A 97 7.18 4.62 0.20
N SER A 98 7.36 5.19 1.39
CA SER A 98 6.37 5.21 2.46
C SER A 98 6.10 6.65 2.86
N PHE A 99 4.86 7.10 2.68
CA PHE A 99 4.44 8.47 2.91
C PHE A 99 3.68 8.58 4.22
N HIS A 100 4.03 9.57 5.04
CA HIS A 100 3.49 9.73 6.37
C HIS A 100 3.12 11.18 6.67
N HIS A 101 2.13 11.36 7.54
CA HIS A 101 1.91 12.65 8.17
C HIS A 101 2.97 12.87 9.27
N ARG A 102 3.69 14.00 9.20
CA ARG A 102 4.79 14.34 10.11
C ARG A 102 4.34 14.44 11.57
N LEU A 103 3.20 15.11 11.82
CA LEU A 103 2.66 15.34 13.16
C LEU A 103 1.84 14.17 13.72
N TYR A 104 0.95 13.60 12.93
CA TYR A 104 0.02 12.55 13.38
C TYR A 104 0.57 11.14 13.23
N HIS A 105 1.73 10.97 12.59
CA HIS A 105 2.35 9.67 12.29
C HIS A 105 1.41 8.72 11.53
N GLU A 106 0.48 9.25 10.76
CA GLU A 106 -0.44 8.46 9.94
C GLU A 106 0.31 7.92 8.72
N HIS A 107 0.03 6.68 8.33
CA HIS A 107 0.60 6.09 7.14
C HIS A 107 -0.34 6.35 5.96
N LEU A 108 0.03 7.33 5.15
CA LEU A 108 -0.85 7.92 4.14
C LEU A 108 -0.80 7.14 2.84
N ALA A 109 0.38 6.71 2.40
CA ALA A 109 0.50 6.01 1.13
C ALA A 109 1.74 5.13 1.06
N ILE A 110 1.66 4.10 0.21
CA ILE A 110 2.79 3.32 -0.26
C ILE A 110 2.92 3.55 -1.76
N TYR A 111 4.14 3.79 -2.21
CA TYR A 111 4.47 3.75 -3.62
C TYR A 111 5.60 2.76 -3.85
N VAL A 112 5.37 1.81 -4.75
CA VAL A 112 6.36 0.80 -5.14
C VAL A 112 6.64 0.93 -6.63
N SER A 113 7.89 0.71 -7.01
CA SER A 113 8.26 0.77 -8.43
C SER A 113 9.41 -0.17 -8.77
N ASN A 114 9.56 -0.42 -10.06
CA ASN A 114 10.81 -0.98 -10.59
C ASN A 114 11.91 0.11 -10.61
N LYS A 115 13.15 -0.29 -10.87
CA LYS A 115 14.32 0.60 -10.81
C LYS A 115 14.21 1.83 -11.71
N GLN A 116 13.55 1.69 -12.86
CA GLN A 116 13.37 2.76 -13.85
C GLN A 116 12.08 3.57 -13.65
N GLU A 117 11.27 3.24 -12.64
CA GLU A 117 9.94 3.84 -12.38
C GLU A 117 8.99 3.79 -13.59
N LYS A 118 9.18 2.82 -14.49
CA LYS A 118 8.29 2.60 -15.64
C LYS A 118 7.04 1.81 -15.27
N GLN A 119 7.16 1.00 -14.24
CA GLN A 119 6.06 0.25 -13.66
C GLN A 119 6.05 0.58 -12.18
N SER A 120 4.88 0.95 -11.70
CA SER A 120 4.71 1.38 -10.33
C SER A 120 3.29 1.11 -9.85
N ILE A 121 3.13 1.10 -8.53
CA ILE A 121 1.82 1.10 -7.88
C ILE A 121 1.88 2.13 -6.76
N LEU A 122 0.98 3.10 -6.80
CA LEU A 122 0.59 3.92 -5.66
C LEU A 122 -0.65 3.30 -5.02
N ILE A 123 -0.58 3.09 -3.71
CA ILE A 123 -1.70 2.77 -2.85
C ILE A 123 -1.81 3.91 -1.83
N LEU A 124 -2.85 4.71 -1.97
CA LEU A 124 -3.17 5.83 -1.10
C LEU A 124 -4.30 5.41 -0.17
N PHE A 125 -4.07 5.53 1.14
CA PHE A 125 -5.02 5.20 2.18
C PHE A 125 -5.84 6.44 2.52
N LEU A 126 -7.09 6.45 2.08
CA LEU A 126 -8.09 7.44 2.44
C LEU A 126 -8.97 6.87 3.57
N GLN A 127 -9.83 7.70 4.15
CA GLN A 127 -10.58 7.35 5.37
C GLN A 127 -11.38 6.05 5.26
N ASP A 128 -11.97 5.78 4.09
CA ASP A 128 -12.86 4.67 3.79
C ASP A 128 -12.51 3.94 2.47
N GLU A 129 -11.40 4.31 1.81
CA GLU A 129 -11.01 3.68 0.56
C GLU A 129 -9.48 3.59 0.37
N CYS A 130 -9.06 2.53 -0.31
CA CYS A 130 -7.74 2.37 -0.89
C CYS A 130 -7.76 2.88 -2.34
N TYR A 131 -7.27 4.10 -2.56
CA TYR A 131 -7.11 4.66 -3.90
C TYR A 131 -5.84 4.12 -4.56
N ILE A 132 -5.96 3.60 -5.79
CA ILE A 132 -4.86 2.90 -6.46
C ILE A 132 -4.59 3.50 -7.83
N LYS A 133 -3.31 3.73 -8.12
CA LYS A 133 -2.82 4.11 -9.44
C LYS A 133 -1.60 3.28 -9.82
N THR A 134 -1.49 2.95 -11.10
CA THR A 134 -0.35 2.23 -11.66
C THR A 134 0.35 3.07 -12.71
N ASP A 135 1.62 2.73 -12.98
CA ASP A 135 2.43 3.31 -14.06
C ASP A 135 2.52 4.85 -14.03
N ILE A 136 2.61 5.40 -12.81
CA ILE A 136 2.85 6.82 -12.56
C ILE A 136 4.28 7.05 -12.09
N SER A 137 4.83 8.24 -12.34
CA SER A 137 6.12 8.64 -11.79
C SER A 137 6.04 8.98 -10.30
N TYR A 138 7.20 9.06 -9.63
CA TYR A 138 7.26 9.55 -8.25
C TYR A 138 6.72 10.98 -8.09
N GLU A 139 6.96 11.88 -9.06
CA GLU A 139 6.43 13.24 -9.02
C GLU A 139 4.90 13.25 -9.12
N GLN A 140 4.33 12.47 -10.05
CA GLN A 140 2.88 12.32 -10.17
C GLN A 140 2.27 11.71 -8.91
N CYS A 141 2.96 10.76 -8.27
CA CYS A 141 2.57 10.19 -7.00
C CYS A 141 2.43 11.28 -5.92
N LYS A 142 3.44 12.14 -5.75
CA LYS A 142 3.39 13.25 -4.79
C LYS A 142 2.22 14.20 -5.06
N GLU A 143 1.99 14.56 -6.32
CA GLU A 143 0.87 15.41 -6.73
C GLU A 143 -0.48 14.79 -6.35
N ILE A 144 -0.67 13.50 -6.64
CA ILE A 144 -1.90 12.78 -6.31
C ILE A 144 -2.14 12.73 -4.81
N ILE A 145 -1.12 12.45 -4.00
CA ILE A 145 -1.22 12.43 -2.53
C ILE A 145 -1.71 13.80 -2.03
N LEU A 146 -1.04 14.89 -2.45
CA LEU A 146 -1.38 16.24 -2.01
C LEU A 146 -2.78 16.70 -2.48
N GLN A 147 -3.24 16.26 -3.65
CA GLN A 147 -4.57 16.60 -4.16
C GLN A 147 -5.70 15.91 -3.38
N ASN A 148 -5.45 14.70 -2.86
CA ASN A 148 -6.48 13.89 -2.20
C ASN A 148 -6.51 14.10 -0.68
N ILE A 149 -5.37 14.43 -0.07
CA ILE A 149 -5.29 14.67 1.37
C ILE A 149 -5.46 16.17 1.66
N LYS A 150 -6.72 16.63 1.65
CA LYS A 150 -7.10 18.06 1.77
C LYS A 150 -6.60 18.78 3.04
N HIS A 151 -6.17 18.04 4.06
CA HIS A 151 -5.74 18.58 5.35
C HIS A 151 -4.23 18.48 5.59
N THR A 152 -3.45 18.00 4.63
CA THR A 152 -2.00 17.86 4.77
C THR A 152 -1.30 18.82 3.83
N SER A 153 -0.63 19.80 4.40
CA SER A 153 0.27 20.66 3.65
C SER A 153 1.52 19.90 3.22
N LYS A 154 2.23 20.41 2.19
CA LYS A 154 3.47 19.79 1.72
C LYS A 154 4.52 19.62 2.83
N ASP A 155 4.59 20.57 3.76
CA ASP A 155 5.58 20.56 4.86
C ASP A 155 5.28 19.51 5.95
N GLU A 156 4.05 19.00 5.96
CA GLU A 156 3.57 17.96 6.86
C GLU A 156 3.69 16.56 6.25
N LEU A 157 4.03 16.44 4.96
CA LEU A 157 4.26 15.16 4.30
C LEU A 157 5.72 14.73 4.48
N CYS A 158 5.94 13.63 5.19
CA CYS A 158 7.23 12.94 5.24
C CYS A 158 7.24 11.79 4.23
N CYS A 159 8.33 11.64 3.49
CA CYS A 159 8.56 10.48 2.62
C CYS A 159 9.82 9.75 3.07
N TYR A 160 9.72 8.43 3.21
CA TYR A 160 10.86 7.55 3.41
C TYR A 160 10.98 6.62 2.22
N HIS A 161 12.20 6.44 1.75
CA HIS A 161 12.54 5.62 0.60
C HIS A 161 13.50 4.50 0.97
N ARG A 162 13.32 3.37 0.32
CA ARG A 162 14.24 2.24 0.36
C ARG A 162 14.39 1.63 -1.02
N ASP A 163 15.63 1.57 -1.49
CA ASP A 163 16.01 0.63 -2.55
C ASP A 163 16.09 -0.77 -1.96
N ILE A 164 15.59 -1.78 -2.66
CA ILE A 164 15.49 -3.14 -2.12
C ILE A 164 16.85 -3.80 -1.86
N VAL A 165 17.89 -3.30 -2.53
CA VAL A 165 19.29 -3.67 -2.31
C VAL A 165 19.91 -2.99 -1.09
N SER A 166 19.28 -1.94 -0.57
CA SER A 166 19.67 -1.25 0.67
C SER A 166 18.99 -1.90 1.88
N ASN A 167 19.70 -1.92 3.00
CA ASN A 167 19.15 -2.36 4.28
C ASN A 167 18.47 -1.22 5.05
N ASP A 168 18.64 0.03 4.63
CA ASP A 168 18.18 1.19 5.40
C ASP A 168 17.12 2.00 4.66
N TRP A 169 16.12 2.44 5.43
CA TRP A 169 15.14 3.44 5.02
C TRP A 169 15.75 4.84 5.19
N ILE A 170 15.63 5.66 4.15
CA ILE A 170 16.20 7.00 4.07
C ILE A 170 15.05 8.00 3.97
N GLU A 171 15.03 9.03 4.81
CA GLU A 171 14.10 10.14 4.67
C GLU A 171 14.46 10.96 3.43
N ILE A 172 13.50 11.19 2.54
CA ILE A 172 13.65 12.13 1.44
C ILE A 172 13.28 13.51 1.97
N THR A 173 14.29 14.37 2.09
CA THR A 173 14.09 15.79 2.36
C THR A 173 14.13 16.53 1.02
N ASP A 174 12.95 16.92 0.51
CA ASP A 174 12.83 17.87 -0.60
C ASP A 174 13.24 19.28 -0.15
#